data_AF-A0A7C0YDS9-F1
#
_entry.id   AF-A0A7C0YDS9-F1
#
_cell.length_a   1.000
_cell.length_b   1.000
_cell.length_c   1.000
_cell.angle_alpha   90.00
_cell.angle_beta   90.00
_cell.angle_gamma   90.00
#
_symmetry.space_group_name_H-M   'P 1'
#
loop_
_entity.id
_entity.type
_entity.pdbx_description
1 polymer ?
#
loop_
_entity_poly.entity_id
_entity_poly.type
_entity_poly.pdbx_seq_one_letter_code
_entity_poly.pdbx_strand_id
1 'polypeptide(L)'
;MYRKFFGLKKRPFILTPDPEFLYLSKVHDLAIIHLEYGIVQNAGFLALTGEVGAGKTTLLKYLFEKVKDSLDIAMLFNTNLDPHAFLEMLVREFE
;
A
#
# COMPACT_ATOMS: atom_id res chain seq x y z
N MET A 1 -20.67 1.11 23.71
CA MET A 1 -20.24 0.92 25.10
C MET A 1 -18.78 1.36 25.29
N TYR A 2 -17.78 0.69 24.72
CA TYR A 2 -16.36 1.05 24.87
C TYR A 2 -15.97 2.46 24.39
N ARG A 3 -16.47 2.91 23.22
CA ARG A 3 -16.12 4.22 22.65
C ARG A 3 -16.41 5.39 23.58
N LYS A 4 -17.62 5.43 24.15
CA LYS A 4 -18.04 6.51 25.06
C LYS A 4 -17.34 6.43 26.42
N PHE A 5 -17.10 5.22 26.92
CA PHE A 5 -16.43 5.02 28.21
C PHE A 5 -14.94 5.41 28.18
N PHE A 6 -14.23 5.05 27.11
CA PHE A 6 -12.78 5.32 26.96
C PHE A 6 -12.46 6.56 26.10
N GLY A 7 -13.46 7.32 25.67
CA GLY A 7 -13.24 8.50 24.81
C GLY A 7 -12.67 8.18 23.42
N LEU A 8 -12.89 6.98 22.89
CA LEU A 8 -12.35 6.55 21.60
C LEU A 8 -13.19 7.08 20.44
N LYS A 9 -12.52 7.62 19.41
CA LYS A 9 -13.15 8.10 18.17
C LYS A 9 -13.70 6.95 17.31
N LYS A 10 -12.96 5.84 17.24
CA LYS A 10 -13.30 4.65 16.44
C LYS A 10 -13.53 3.42 17.31
N ARG A 11 -14.12 2.38 16.73
CA ARG A 11 -14.35 1.11 17.44
C ARG A 11 -12.98 0.47 17.72
N PRO A 12 -12.66 0.11 18.98
CA PRO A 12 -11.41 -0.58 19.28
C PRO A 12 -11.46 -2.05 18.81
N PHE A 13 -10.28 -2.67 18.69
CA PHE A 13 -10.09 -4.11 18.43
C PHE A 13 -10.67 -4.61 17.10
N ILE A 14 -10.58 -3.80 16.05
CA ILE A 14 -10.91 -4.23 14.69
C ILE A 14 -9.85 -5.21 14.19
N LEU A 15 -10.28 -6.31 13.54
CA LEU A 15 -9.37 -7.34 13.03
C LEU A 15 -8.62 -6.91 11.77
N THR A 16 -9.17 -5.95 11.03
CA THR A 16 -8.58 -5.42 9.80
C THR A 16 -7.72 -4.19 10.10
N PRO A 17 -6.50 -4.10 9.57
CA PRO A 17 -5.70 -2.89 9.64
C PRO A 17 -6.45 -1.69 9.06
N ASP A 18 -6.48 -0.57 9.80
CA ASP A 18 -7.07 0.70 9.35
C ASP A 18 -5.91 1.63 8.93
N PRO A 19 -5.82 2.01 7.63
CA PRO A 19 -4.74 2.85 7.12
C PRO A 19 -4.59 4.20 7.85
N GLU A 20 -5.68 4.73 8.44
CA GLU A 20 -5.63 5.98 9.21
C GLU A 20 -4.78 5.89 10.48
N PHE A 21 -4.49 4.66 10.95
CA PHE A 21 -3.65 4.41 12.12
C PHE A 21 -2.23 3.95 11.75
N LEU A 22 -1.80 4.18 10.51
CA LEU A 22 -0.43 3.86 10.11
C LEU A 22 0.58 4.71 10.89
N TYR A 23 1.46 4.03 11.64
CA TYR A 23 2.62 4.68 12.24
C TYR A 23 3.79 4.73 11.25
N LEU A 24 3.99 5.90 10.66
CA LEU A 24 5.13 6.20 9.81
C LEU A 24 6.39 6.42 10.67
N SER A 25 7.06 5.31 10.98
CA SER A 25 8.42 5.36 11.54
C SER A 25 9.35 6.09 10.57
N LYS A 26 10.49 6.59 11.06
CA LYS A 26 11.51 7.25 10.20
C LYS A 26 11.90 6.41 8.99
N VAL A 27 11.97 5.09 9.14
CA VAL A 27 12.33 4.16 8.04
C VAL A 27 11.19 4.04 7.03
N HIS A 28 9.95 3.96 7.50
CA HIS A 28 8.77 3.91 6.62
C HIS A 28 8.60 5.21 5.82
N ASP A 29 8.85 6.35 6.46
CA ASP A 29 8.76 7.68 5.84
C ASP A 29 9.80 7.83 4.72
N LEU A 30 11.06 7.47 4.99
CA LEU A 30 12.13 7.45 3.97
C LEU A 30 11.79 6.51 2.80
N ALA A 31 11.26 5.32 3.09
CA ALA A 31 10.87 4.38 2.04
C ALA A 31 9.76 4.93 1.14
N ILE A 32 8.74 5.61 1.69
CA ILE A 32 7.70 6.29 0.90
C ILE A 32 8.31 7.39 0.04
N ILE A 33 9.17 8.25 0.60
CA ILE A 33 9.81 9.34 -0.15
C ILE A 33 10.57 8.79 -1.36
N HIS A 34 11.30 7.68 -1.19
CA HIS A 34 12.03 7.05 -2.29
C HIS A 34 11.10 6.46 -3.37
N LEU A 35 9.99 5.84 -2.96
CA LEU A 35 9.00 5.32 -3.90
C LEU A 35 8.32 6.45 -4.68
N GLU A 36 7.91 7.52 -4.00
CA GLU A 36 7.32 8.72 -4.61
C GLU A 36 8.27 9.38 -5.60
N TYR A 37 9.53 9.56 -5.20
CA TYR A 37 10.54 10.11 -6.08
C TYR A 37 10.75 9.22 -7.32
N GLY A 38 10.80 7.90 -7.15
CA GLY A 38 10.89 6.97 -8.26
C GLY A 38 9.71 7.06 -9.23
N ILE A 39 8.49 7.20 -8.72
CA ILE A 39 7.28 7.40 -9.53
C ILE A 39 7.37 8.71 -10.32
N VAL A 40 7.73 9.83 -9.65
CA VAL A 40 7.85 11.15 -10.29
C VAL A 40 8.93 11.18 -11.37
N GLN A 41 10.04 10.48 -11.17
CA GLN A 41 11.12 10.37 -12.15
C GLN A 41 10.84 9.33 -13.24
N ASN A 42 9.69 8.66 -13.21
CA ASN A 42 9.35 7.57 -14.11
C ASN A 42 10.43 6.48 -14.13
N ALA A 43 10.93 6.12 -12.94
CA ALA A 43 11.91 5.07 -12.76
C ALA A 43 11.30 3.74 -13.23
N GLY A 44 11.93 3.08 -14.20
CA GLY A 44 11.36 1.88 -14.83
C GLY A 44 11.09 0.71 -13.86
N PHE A 45 11.82 0.61 -12.74
CA PHE A 45 11.57 -0.41 -11.73
C PHE A 45 11.97 0.08 -10.32
N LEU A 46 11.11 -0.21 -9.34
CA LEU A 46 11.33 0.09 -7.92
C LEU A 46 11.10 -1.17 -7.09
N ALA A 47 11.99 -1.43 -6.14
CA ALA A 47 11.89 -2.58 -5.24
C ALA A 47 11.83 -2.13 -3.77
N LEU A 48 10.74 -2.49 -3.08
CA LEU A 48 10.61 -2.31 -1.63
C LEU A 48 10.96 -3.61 -0.91
N THR A 49 12.09 -3.63 -0.20
CA THR A 49 12.58 -4.81 0.52
C THR A 49 12.49 -4.63 2.04
N GLY A 50 12.57 -5.73 2.78
CA GLY A 50 12.49 -5.73 4.24
C GLY A 50 12.07 -7.08 4.79
N GLU A 51 12.19 -7.29 6.10
CA GLU A 51 11.86 -8.55 6.76
C GLU A 51 10.35 -8.86 6.76
N VAL A 52 9.99 -10.10 7.12
CA VAL A 52 8.59 -10.49 7.32
C VAL A 52 7.99 -9.63 8.44
N GLY A 53 6.81 -9.08 8.21
CA GLY A 53 6.16 -8.19 9.18
C GLY A 53 6.66 -6.74 9.16
N ALA A 54 7.64 -6.37 8.32
CA ALA A 54 8.15 -4.98 8.22
C ALA A 54 7.17 -3.97 7.57
N GLY A 55 5.88 -4.31 7.43
CA GLY A 55 4.87 -3.37 6.94
C GLY A 55 4.90 -3.06 5.44
N LYS A 56 5.69 -3.76 4.61
CA LYS A 56 5.83 -3.51 3.15
C LYS A 56 4.50 -3.35 2.42
N THR A 57 3.59 -4.33 2.57
CA THR A 57 2.27 -4.29 1.92
C THR A 57 1.40 -3.15 2.43
N THR A 58 1.47 -2.85 3.74
CA THR A 58 0.76 -1.72 4.34
C THR A 58 1.28 -0.39 3.79
N LEU A 59 2.60 -0.28 3.61
CA LEU A 59 3.24 0.91 3.07
C LEU A 59 2.86 1.16 1.60
N LEU A 60 2.83 0.10 0.78
CA LEU A 60 2.36 0.20 -0.61
C LEU A 60 0.89 0.63 -0.69
N LYS A 61 0.01 0.07 0.13
CA LYS A 61 -1.40 0.50 0.20
C LYS A 61 -1.52 1.97 0.59
N TYR A 62 -0.73 2.43 1.56
CA TYR A 62 -0.71 3.84 1.95
C TYR A 62 -0.25 4.76 0.81
N LEU A 63 0.81 4.38 0.09
CA LEU A 63 1.28 5.13 -1.08
C LEU A 63 0.20 5.20 -2.16
N PHE A 64 -0.47 4.08 -2.46
CA PHE A 64 -1.52 4.05 -3.47
C PHE A 64 -2.71 4.94 -3.11
N GLU A 65 -3.15 4.93 -1.86
CA GLU A 65 -4.19 5.86 -1.39
C GLU A 65 -3.79 7.32 -1.56
N LYS A 66 -2.49 7.64 -1.50
CA LYS A 66 -1.97 9.01 -1.67
C LYS A 66 -1.86 9.44 -3.13
N VAL A 67 -1.65 8.50 -4.06
CA VAL A 67 -1.43 8.81 -5.49
C VAL A 67 -2.59 8.42 -6.41
N LYS A 68 -3.62 7.73 -5.91
CA LYS A 68 -4.77 7.24 -6.69
C LYS A 68 -5.52 8.32 -7.47
N ASP A 69 -5.52 9.56 -6.99
CA ASP A 69 -6.23 10.66 -7.66
C ASP A 69 -5.42 11.24 -8.84
N SER A 70 -4.14 10.87 -8.97
CA SER A 70 -3.22 11.38 -9.99
C SER A 70 -2.72 10.31 -10.96
N LEU A 71 -2.91 9.02 -10.64
CA LEU A 71 -2.39 7.89 -11.39
C LEU A 71 -3.43 6.77 -11.44
N ASP A 72 -3.54 6.11 -12.59
CA ASP A 72 -4.20 4.82 -12.70
C ASP A 72 -3.27 3.73 -12.18
N ILE A 73 -3.73 2.92 -11.23
CA ILE A 73 -2.91 1.95 -10.49
C ILE A 73 -3.56 0.57 -10.57
N ALA A 74 -2.81 -0.43 -11.05
CA ALA A 74 -3.18 -1.83 -10.97
C ALA A 74 -2.37 -2.56 -9.88
N MET A 75 -3.03 -3.34 -9.04
CA MET A 75 -2.38 -4.10 -7.95
C MET A 75 -2.37 -5.60 -8.24
N LEU A 76 -1.20 -6.15 -8.53
CA LEU A 76 -1.04 -7.58 -8.76
C LEU A 76 -0.44 -8.27 -7.52
N PHE A 77 -1.18 -9.21 -6.93
CA PHE A 77 -0.73 -9.97 -5.75
C PHE A 77 -0.04 -11.29 -6.08
N ASN A 78 -0.33 -11.87 -7.25
CA ASN A 78 0.26 -13.12 -7.70
C ASN A 78 0.81 -12.95 -9.11
N THR A 79 2.13 -13.05 -9.26
CA THR A 79 2.80 -12.96 -10.56
C THR A 79 3.32 -14.29 -11.06
N ASN A 80 3.05 -15.40 -10.35
CA ASN A 80 3.42 -16.75 -10.78
C ASN A 80 2.39 -17.28 -11.79
N LEU A 81 2.37 -16.64 -12.96
CA LEU A 81 1.44 -16.89 -14.06
C LEU A 81 2.25 -17.01 -15.36
N ASP A 82 1.67 -17.68 -16.36
CA ASP A 82 2.19 -17.57 -17.71
C ASP A 82 1.99 -16.14 -18.26
N PRO A 83 2.74 -15.74 -19.31
CA PRO A 83 2.68 -14.37 -19.83
C PRO A 83 1.29 -13.93 -20.28
N HIS A 84 0.48 -14.83 -20.84
CA HIS A 84 -0.87 -14.49 -21.28
C HIS A 84 -1.80 -14.25 -20.09
N ALA A 85 -1.78 -15.14 -19.10
CA ALA A 85 -2.57 -14.97 -17.88
C ALA A 85 -2.14 -13.73 -17.08
N PHE A 86 -0.85 -13.38 -17.07
CA PHE A 86 -0.36 -12.15 -16.45
C PHE A 86 -0.95 -10.91 -17.11
N LEU A 87 -0.93 -10.84 -18.45
CA LEU A 87 -1.50 -9.71 -19.19
C LEU A 87 -3.02 -9.62 -19.02
N GLU A 88 -3.73 -10.76 -19.02
CA GLU A 88 -5.16 -10.80 -18.75
C GLU A 88 -5.50 -10.27 -17.35
N MET A 89 -4.73 -10.68 -16.34
CA MET A 89 -4.90 -10.18 -14.98
C MET A 89 -4.59 -8.68 -14.87
N LEU A 90 -3.54 -8.20 -15.55
CA LEU A 90 -3.19 -6.78 -15.56
C LEU A 90 -4.31 -5.93 -16.18
N VAL A 91 -4.87 -6.35 -17.32
CA VAL A 91 -5.95 -5.62 -17.99
C VAL A 91 -7.19 -5.56 -17.09
N ARG A 92 -7.57 -6.68 -16.47
CA ARG A 92 -8.73 -6.74 -15.55
C ARG A 92 -8.60 -5.84 -14.33
N GLU A 93 -7.39 -5.57 -13.85
CA GLU A 93 -7.18 -4.67 -12.71
C GLU A 93 -7.30 -3.18 -13.07
N PHE A 94 -7.26 -2.83 -14.37
CA PHE A 94 -7.49 -1.47 -14.85
C PHE A 94 -8.94 -1.21 -15.31
N GLU A 95 -9.77 -2.25 -15.41
CA GLU A 95 -11.21 -2.16 -15.72
C GLU A 95 -12.06 -1.86 -14.48
#